data_AF-A0A3S4YGM7-F1
#
_entry.id   AF-A0A3S4YGM7-F1
#
_cell.length_a   1.000
_cell.length_b   1.000
_cell.length_c   1.000
_cell.angle_alpha   90.00
_cell.angle_beta   90.00
_cell.angle_gamma   90.00
#
_symmetry.space_group_name_H-M   'P 1'
#
loop_
_entity.id
_entity.type
_entity.pdbx_description
1 polymer ?
#
loop_
_entity_poly.entity_id
_entity_poly.type
_entity_poly.pdbx_seq_one_letter_code
_entity_poly.pdbx_strand_id
1 'polypeptide(L)'
;MRVPLYKPNKMQAARIEYRGLDSASNPYLAYAVILAAGLKGIEHEYELMPAVTEDLAAMTTAERRAMGYNPLPASLREAINRTEDSEFMAEALGEQVFEQFLRNKRADWEQYQAQVTPYELKHNLGIL
;
A
#
# COMPACT_ATOMS: atom_id res chain seq x y z
N MET A 1 6.43 -4.57 -6.88
CA MET A 1 7.85 -4.67 -6.44
C MET A 1 8.72 -4.73 -7.68
N ARG A 2 9.91 -4.11 -7.69
CA ARG A 2 10.87 -4.23 -8.80
C ARG A 2 12.20 -4.77 -8.30
N VAL A 3 12.79 -5.70 -9.04
CA VAL A 3 14.16 -6.17 -8.83
C VAL A 3 15.04 -5.51 -9.90
N PRO A 4 15.97 -4.60 -9.54
CA PRO A 4 16.89 -3.98 -10.49
C PRO A 4 17.78 -5.03 -11.17
N LEU A 5 18.16 -4.76 -12.43
CA LEU A 5 19.01 -5.67 -13.19
C LEU A 5 20.32 -5.96 -12.43
N TYR A 6 20.63 -7.25 -12.29
CA TYR A 6 21.88 -7.72 -11.72
C TYR A 6 23.07 -7.20 -12.55
N LYS A 7 24.11 -6.72 -11.87
CA LYS A 7 25.38 -6.35 -12.48
C LYS A 7 26.47 -7.31 -12.00
N PRO A 8 27.15 -8.05 -12.89
CA PRO A 8 28.30 -8.87 -12.51
C PRO A 8 29.31 -8.07 -11.68
N ASN A 9 29.90 -8.70 -10.66
CA ASN A 9 30.86 -8.10 -9.72
C ASN A 9 30.31 -6.98 -8.80
N LYS A 10 28.99 -6.79 -8.72
CA LYS A 10 28.34 -5.85 -7.79
C LYS A 10 27.29 -6.53 -6.91
N MET A 11 27.66 -7.62 -6.24
CA MET A 11 26.75 -8.37 -5.36
C MET A 11 26.14 -7.51 -4.25
N GLN A 12 26.91 -6.56 -3.70
CA GLN A 12 26.44 -5.63 -2.65
C GLN A 12 25.34 -4.67 -3.12
N ALA A 13 25.08 -4.56 -4.44
CA ALA A 13 24.02 -3.72 -4.99
C ALA A 13 22.68 -4.45 -5.15
N ALA A 14 22.62 -5.75 -4.81
CA ALA A 14 21.39 -6.54 -4.83
C ALA A 14 20.39 -5.95 -3.84
N ARG A 15 19.19 -5.62 -4.34
CA ARG A 15 18.14 -4.98 -3.55
C ARG A 15 16.78 -5.19 -4.20
N ILE A 16 15.75 -4.89 -3.43
CA ILE A 16 14.36 -4.82 -3.87
C ILE A 16 13.92 -3.35 -3.85
N GLU A 17 13.24 -2.91 -4.90
CA GLU A 17 12.63 -1.58 -4.97
C GLU A 17 11.11 -1.72 -4.73
N TYR A 18 10.65 -1.31 -3.55
CA TYR A 18 9.23 -1.14 -3.25
C TYR A 18 8.77 0.24 -3.71
N ARG A 19 7.83 0.28 -4.68
CA ARG A 19 7.38 1.51 -5.35
C ARG A 19 5.98 1.97 -4.90
N GLY A 20 5.41 1.32 -3.88
CA GLY A 20 4.09 1.66 -3.34
C GLY A 20 4.13 2.68 -2.21
N LEU A 21 5.32 3.19 -1.86
CA LEU A 21 5.49 4.21 -0.83
C LEU A 21 5.59 5.61 -1.48
N ASP A 22 5.01 6.60 -0.82
CA ASP A 22 5.14 8.01 -1.18
C ASP A 22 5.69 8.86 -0.01
N SER A 23 5.97 10.14 -0.28
CA SER A 23 6.55 11.07 0.69
C SER A 23 5.59 11.54 1.80
N ALA A 24 4.29 11.27 1.69
CA ALA A 24 3.33 11.58 2.76
C ALA A 24 3.37 10.56 3.91
N SER A 25 4.02 9.42 3.69
CA SER A 25 4.22 8.39 4.70
C SER A 25 5.24 8.80 5.75
N ASN A 26 5.01 8.43 7.02
CA ASN A 26 6.05 8.52 8.04
C ASN A 26 7.15 7.48 7.72
N PRO A 27 8.39 7.90 7.42
CA PRO A 27 9.43 6.99 6.95
C PRO A 27 9.82 5.93 8.00
N TYR A 28 9.72 6.26 9.29
CA TYR A 28 10.03 5.32 10.37
C TYR A 28 9.01 4.18 10.43
N LEU A 29 7.72 4.52 10.42
CA LEU A 29 6.64 3.51 10.45
C LEU A 29 6.64 2.68 9.16
N ALA A 30 6.83 3.34 8.02
CA ALA A 30 6.87 2.68 6.72
C ALA A 30 7.98 1.63 6.65
N TYR A 31 9.22 2.01 7.01
CA TYR A 31 10.34 1.07 6.97
C TYR A 31 10.24 -0.02 8.03
N ALA A 32 9.69 0.28 9.22
CA ALA A 32 9.44 -0.73 10.23
C ALA A 32 8.49 -1.84 9.71
N VAL A 33 7.36 -1.47 9.11
CA VAL A 33 6.37 -2.43 8.58
C VAL A 33 6.92 -3.19 7.37
N ILE A 34 7.63 -2.51 6.45
CA ILE A 34 8.23 -3.18 5.28
C ILE A 34 9.29 -4.20 5.73
N LEU A 35 10.13 -3.84 6.70
CA LEU A 35 11.13 -4.75 7.25
C LEU A 35 10.47 -5.93 7.96
N ALA A 36 9.47 -5.68 8.81
CA ALA A 36 8.72 -6.73 9.50
C ALA A 36 8.06 -7.70 8.50
N ALA A 37 7.47 -7.19 7.42
CA ALA A 37 6.86 -8.02 6.38
C ALA A 37 7.88 -8.92 5.68
N GLY A 38 9.06 -8.36 5.35
CA GLY A 38 10.16 -9.11 4.77
C GLY A 38 10.69 -10.20 5.70
N LEU A 39 10.88 -9.88 6.98
CA LEU A 39 11.34 -10.84 7.99
C LEU A 39 10.33 -11.96 8.21
N LYS A 40 9.03 -11.63 8.34
CA LYS A 40 7.97 -12.64 8.51
C LYS A 40 7.92 -13.60 7.33
N GLY A 41 8.06 -13.09 6.10
CA GLY A 41 8.12 -13.92 4.89
C GLY A 41 9.34 -14.85 4.83
N ILE A 42 10.50 -14.42 5.34
CA ILE A 42 11.69 -15.28 5.45
C ILE A 42 11.48 -16.35 6.52
N GLU A 43 11.02 -15.96 7.71
CA GLU A 43 10.83 -16.86 8.85
C GLU A 43 9.80 -17.96 8.58
N HIS A 44 8.74 -17.62 7.84
CA HIS A 44 7.65 -18.54 7.52
C HIS A 44 7.74 -19.12 6.09
N GLU A 45 8.86 -18.88 5.39
CA GLU A 45 9.12 -19.39 4.05
C GLU A 45 7.97 -19.17 3.04
N TYR A 46 7.40 -17.96 3.02
CA TYR A 46 6.26 -17.65 2.17
C TYR A 46 6.59 -17.81 0.68
N GLU A 47 5.72 -18.52 -0.04
CA GLU A 47 5.86 -18.71 -1.48
C GLU A 47 5.62 -17.38 -2.21
N LEU A 48 6.57 -17.00 -3.06
CA LEU A 48 6.43 -15.83 -3.92
C LEU A 48 5.63 -16.19 -5.17
N MET A 49 4.70 -15.33 -5.53
CA MET A 49 4.04 -15.43 -6.83
C MET A 49 5.08 -15.31 -7.97
N PRO A 50 4.82 -15.94 -9.13
CA PRO A 50 5.67 -15.78 -10.31
C PRO A 50 5.88 -14.31 -10.68
N ALA A 51 7.07 -14.00 -11.19
CA ALA A 51 7.39 -12.66 -11.65
C ALA A 51 6.49 -12.27 -12.84
N VAL A 52 5.84 -11.12 -12.74
CA VAL A 52 5.05 -10.57 -13.84
C VAL A 52 5.99 -9.94 -14.88
N THR A 53 6.01 -10.50 -16.08
CA THR A 53 6.82 -10.01 -17.21
C THR A 53 6.04 -9.10 -18.17
N GLU A 54 4.72 -9.10 -18.06
CA GLU A 54 3.80 -8.37 -18.93
C GLU A 54 3.54 -6.95 -18.41
N ASP A 55 3.13 -6.04 -19.31
CA ASP A 55 2.75 -4.69 -18.92
C ASP A 55 1.35 -4.70 -18.28
N LEU A 56 1.31 -4.73 -16.95
CA LEU A 56 0.07 -4.65 -16.17
C LEU A 56 -0.74 -3.38 -16.45
N ALA A 57 -0.12 -2.29 -16.94
CA ALA A 57 -0.83 -1.05 -17.23
C ALA A 57 -1.70 -1.16 -18.50
N ALA A 58 -1.29 -2.00 -19.44
CA ALA A 58 -2.04 -2.27 -20.68
C ALA A 58 -3.25 -3.21 -20.46
N MET A 59 -3.29 -3.92 -19.33
CA MET A 59 -4.37 -4.86 -18.99
C MET A 59 -5.60 -4.16 -18.43
N THR A 60 -6.76 -4.70 -18.77
CA THR A 60 -8.02 -4.39 -18.12
C THR A 60 -8.06 -4.91 -16.68
N THR A 61 -8.96 -4.34 -15.87
CA THR A 61 -9.19 -4.82 -14.49
C THR A 61 -9.68 -6.27 -14.46
N ALA A 62 -10.43 -6.71 -15.47
CA ALA A 62 -10.92 -8.08 -15.56
C ALA A 62 -9.79 -9.08 -15.82
N GLU A 63 -8.89 -8.77 -16.76
CA GLU A 63 -7.71 -9.61 -17.06
C GLU A 63 -6.80 -9.74 -15.83
N ARG A 64 -6.51 -8.62 -15.16
CA ARG A 64 -5.67 -8.64 -13.94
C ARG A 64 -6.26 -9.54 -12.86
N ARG A 65 -7.58 -9.49 -12.64
CA ARG A 65 -8.26 -10.36 -11.67
C ARG A 65 -8.25 -11.83 -12.10
N ALA A 66 -8.46 -12.12 -13.38
CA ALA A 66 -8.41 -13.49 -13.90
C ALA A 66 -7.02 -14.12 -13.70
N MET A 67 -5.96 -13.31 -13.69
CA MET A 67 -4.58 -13.72 -13.40
C MET A 67 -4.24 -13.73 -11.90
N GLY A 68 -5.20 -13.47 -11.01
CA GLY A 68 -4.99 -13.47 -9.56
C GLY A 68 -4.36 -12.20 -9.00
N TYR A 69 -4.22 -11.12 -9.80
CA TYR A 69 -3.70 -9.85 -9.33
C TYR A 69 -4.80 -9.03 -8.64
N ASN A 70 -4.64 -8.85 -7.34
CA ASN A 70 -5.51 -7.98 -6.54
C ASN A 70 -5.02 -6.53 -6.58
N PRO A 71 -5.91 -5.55 -6.83
CA PRO A 71 -5.54 -4.15 -6.75
C PRO A 71 -5.21 -3.74 -5.31
N LEU A 72 -4.39 -2.71 -5.16
CA LEU A 72 -4.23 -2.02 -3.89
C LEU A 72 -5.54 -1.31 -3.50
N PRO A 73 -5.72 -0.97 -2.21
CA PRO A 73 -6.88 -0.20 -1.75
C PRO A 73 -7.07 1.08 -2.58
N ALA A 74 -8.30 1.33 -3.02
CA ALA A 74 -8.61 2.46 -3.90
C ALA A 74 -8.83 3.79 -3.13
N SER A 75 -8.92 3.73 -1.81
CA SER A 75 -9.14 4.89 -0.95
C SER A 75 -8.45 4.71 0.40
N LEU A 76 -8.26 5.84 1.11
CA LEU A 76 -7.76 5.81 2.49
C LEU A 76 -8.70 5.01 3.41
N ARG A 77 -10.03 5.10 3.23
CA ARG A 77 -10.98 4.29 4.01
C ARG A 77 -10.74 2.79 3.83
N GLU A 78 -10.58 2.34 2.59
CA GLU A 78 -10.31 0.92 2.33
C GLU A 78 -8.96 0.49 2.92
N ALA A 79 -7.93 1.33 2.81
CA ALA A 79 -6.62 1.06 3.40
C ALA A 79 -6.68 0.97 4.94
N ILE A 80 -7.45 1.85 5.59
CA ILE A 80 -7.68 1.81 7.04
C ILE A 80 -8.34 0.49 7.44
N ASN A 81 -9.44 0.11 6.76
CA ASN A 81 -10.15 -1.13 7.08
C ASN A 81 -9.25 -2.36 6.90
N ARG A 82 -8.49 -2.43 5.80
CA ARG A 82 -7.50 -3.50 5.56
C ARG A 82 -6.41 -3.55 6.63
N THR A 83 -6.01 -2.39 7.15
CA THR A 83 -4.99 -2.29 8.20
C THR A 83 -5.56 -2.74 9.55
N GLU A 84 -6.79 -2.35 9.87
CA GLU A 84 -7.51 -2.74 11.08
C GLU A 84 -7.72 -4.26 11.16
N ASP A 85 -8.10 -4.89 10.04
CA ASP A 85 -8.33 -6.34 9.97
C ASP A 85 -7.02 -7.16 9.92
N SER A 86 -5.84 -6.52 9.98
CA SER A 86 -4.55 -7.16 9.80
C SER A 86 -3.84 -7.42 11.13
N GLU A 87 -3.83 -8.68 11.56
CA GLU A 87 -3.04 -9.13 12.72
C GLU A 87 -1.55 -8.80 12.56
N PHE A 88 -1.02 -8.96 11.34
CA PHE A 88 0.37 -8.59 11.04
C PHE A 88 0.66 -7.12 11.33
N MET A 89 -0.25 -6.21 10.98
CA MET A 89 -0.04 -4.77 11.22
C MET A 89 -0.06 -4.44 12.70
N ALA A 90 -0.94 -5.08 13.48
CA ALA A 90 -0.99 -4.94 14.93
C ALA A 90 0.30 -5.47 15.59
N GLU A 91 0.79 -6.63 15.17
CA GLU A 91 2.07 -7.20 15.62
C GLU A 91 3.26 -6.30 15.27
N ALA A 92 3.34 -5.84 14.02
CA ALA A 92 4.49 -5.10 13.51
C ALA A 92 4.63 -3.69 14.12
N LEU A 93 3.51 -3.03 14.41
CA LEU A 93 3.51 -1.68 15.00
C LEU A 93 3.45 -1.71 16.53
N GLY A 94 2.94 -2.80 17.11
CA GLY A 94 2.59 -2.87 18.52
C GLY A 94 1.28 -2.14 18.82
N GLU A 95 0.56 -2.64 19.84
CA GLU A 95 -0.81 -2.26 20.18
C GLU A 95 -1.02 -0.74 20.27
N GLN A 96 -0.18 -0.03 21.03
CA GLN A 96 -0.33 1.40 21.27
C GLN A 96 -0.16 2.24 20.00
N VAL A 97 0.84 1.93 19.18
CA VAL A 97 1.13 2.67 17.94
C VAL A 97 0.06 2.36 16.90
N PHE A 98 -0.33 1.09 16.78
CA PHE A 98 -1.37 0.64 15.86
C PHE A 98 -2.70 1.33 16.14
N GLU A 99 -3.13 1.35 17.40
CA GLU A 99 -4.39 1.97 17.81
C GLU A 99 -4.39 3.49 17.53
N GLN A 100 -3.32 4.20 17.90
CA GLN A 100 -3.20 5.63 17.63
C GLN A 100 -3.13 5.93 16.12
N PHE A 101 -2.44 5.09 15.35
CA PHE A 101 -2.35 5.21 13.90
C PHE A 101 -3.74 5.12 13.26
N LEU A 102 -4.53 4.10 13.61
CA LEU A 102 -5.90 3.93 13.09
C LEU A 102 -6.80 5.10 13.48
N ARG A 103 -6.76 5.55 14.74
CA ARG A 103 -7.51 6.73 15.19
C ARG A 103 -7.20 7.96 14.36
N ASN A 104 -5.91 8.27 14.18
CA ASN A 104 -5.47 9.43 13.40
C ASN A 104 -5.94 9.33 11.95
N LYS A 105 -5.78 8.17 11.31
CA LYS A 105 -6.17 8.02 9.89
C LYS A 105 -7.68 8.03 9.68
N ARG A 106 -8.48 7.58 10.63
CA ARG A 106 -9.94 7.76 10.59
C ARG A 106 -10.32 9.22 10.67
N ALA A 107 -9.71 9.98 11.58
CA ALA A 107 -9.94 11.42 11.69
C ALA A 107 -9.57 12.16 10.40
N ASP A 108 -8.41 11.85 9.80
CA ASP A 108 -7.98 12.40 8.50
C ASP A 108 -9.06 12.14 7.42
N TRP A 109 -9.58 10.90 7.36
CA TRP A 109 -10.60 10.52 6.39
C TRP A 109 -11.96 11.19 6.63
N GLU A 110 -12.40 11.27 7.88
CA GLU A 110 -13.65 11.97 8.25
C GLU A 110 -13.59 13.45 7.90
N GLN A 111 -12.45 14.09 8.17
CA GLN A 111 -12.22 15.48 7.80
C GLN A 111 -12.26 15.68 6.28
N TYR A 112 -11.69 14.75 5.50
CA TYR A 112 -11.76 14.79 4.05
C TYR A 112 -13.20 14.63 3.53
N GLN A 113 -13.96 13.66 4.06
CA GLN A 113 -15.35 13.43 3.63
C GLN A 113 -16.31 14.57 3.97
N ALA A 114 -16.01 15.36 5.00
CA ALA A 114 -16.83 16.51 5.37
C ALA A 114 -16.67 17.72 4.41
N GLN A 115 -15.74 17.66 3.46
CA GLN A 115 -15.51 18.76 2.51
C GLN A 115 -16.50 18.71 1.35
N VAL A 116 -16.93 19.89 0.90
CA VAL A 116 -17.54 20.06 -0.42
C VAL A 116 -16.43 20.49 -1.38
N THR A 117 -16.09 19.62 -2.32
CA THR A 117 -14.96 19.82 -3.22
C THR A 117 -15.31 20.79 -4.37
N PRO A 118 -14.33 21.49 -4.95
CA PRO A 118 -14.56 22.30 -6.14
C PRO A 118 -15.15 21.51 -7.33
N TYR A 119 -14.85 20.21 -7.42
CA TYR A 119 -15.46 19.32 -8.41
C TYR A 119 -16.97 19.23 -8.20
N GLU A 120 -17.42 18.96 -6.97
CA GLU A 120 -18.84 18.87 -6.64
C GLU A 120 -19.55 20.20 -6.84
N LEU A 121 -18.94 21.32 -6.43
CA LEU A 121 -19.50 22.65 -6.68
C LEU A 121 -19.75 22.89 -8.18
N LYS A 122 -18.76 22.56 -9.02
CA LYS A 122 -18.87 22.77 -10.48
C LYS A 122 -19.92 21.88 -11.15
N HIS A 123 -20.10 20.64 -10.70
CA HIS A 123 -20.97 19.67 -11.39
C HIS A 123 -22.38 19.59 -10.78
N ASN A 124 -22.54 19.86 -9.49
CA ASN A 124 -23.81 19.68 -8.78
C ASN A 124 -24.57 21.01 -8.57
N LEU A 125 -23.90 22.16 -8.66
CA LEU A 125 -24.51 23.49 -8.42
C LEU A 125 -24.56 24.37 -9.68
N GLY A 126 -24.50 23.81 -10.89
CA GLY A 126 -24.51 24.54 -12.17
C GLY A 126 -25.80 25.32 -12.52
N ILE A 127 -26.58 25.75 -11.52
CA ILE A 127 -27.82 26.54 -11.66
C ILE A 127 -27.71 27.89 -10.91
N LEU A 128 -26.52 28.31 -10.48
CA LEU A 128 -26.28 29.69 -10.01
C LEU A 128 -25.33 30.44 -10.95
#